data_AF-A0A6B3I9V8-F1
#
_entry.id   AF-A0A6B3I9V8-F1
#
_cell.length_a   1.000
_cell.length_b   1.000
_cell.length_c   1.000
_cell.angle_alpha   90.00
_cell.angle_beta   90.00
_cell.angle_gamma   90.00
#
_symmetry.space_group_name_H-M   'P 1'
#
loop_
_entity.id
_entity.type
_entity.pdbx_description
1 polymer ?
#
loop_
_entity_poly.entity_id
_entity_poly.type
_entity_poly.pdbx_seq_one_letter_code
_entity_poly.pdbx_strand_id
1 'polypeptide(L)' 'QGNPLVNAGCIGVMKHEDIHLAQASGPGNKVILYGARTGGDGIGGVSVLASETFESTGPAKRPAVQVGDPFQEKLLIECT' A
#
# COMPACT_ATOMS: atom_id res chain seq x y z
N GLN A 1 7.86 23.77 -11.77
CA GLN A 1 6.75 23.13 -11.00
C GLN A 1 7.42 22.25 -9.95
N GLY A 2 7.03 22.35 -8.68
CA GLY A 2 7.76 21.73 -7.55
C GLY A 2 7.32 20.31 -7.20
N ASN A 3 7.95 19.75 -6.16
CA ASN A 3 7.61 18.45 -5.58
C ASN A 3 6.70 18.67 -4.36
N PRO A 4 5.36 18.54 -4.49
CA PRO A 4 4.46 18.74 -3.37
C PRO A 4 4.67 17.65 -2.32
N LEU A 5 4.68 18.04 -1.04
CA LEU A 5 4.70 17.10 0.06
C LEU A 5 3.26 16.70 0.41
N VAL A 6 3.01 15.40 0.44
CA VAL A 6 1.71 14.83 0.81
C VAL A 6 1.93 13.84 1.95
N ASN A 7 1.63 14.27 3.18
CA ASN A 7 1.62 13.40 4.35
C ASN A 7 0.18 13.08 4.73
N ALA A 8 -0.09 11.80 5.02
CA ALA A 8 -1.39 11.33 5.50
C ALA A 8 -1.21 10.60 6.83
N GLY A 9 -2.14 10.76 7.78
CA GLY A 9 -2.10 10.14 9.10
C GLY A 9 -3.41 9.43 9.43
N CYS A 10 -3.34 8.39 10.27
CA CYS A 10 -4.49 7.62 10.74
C CYS A 10 -4.35 7.33 12.25
N ILE A 11 -5.47 7.36 12.98
CA ILE A 11 -5.56 7.04 14.41
C ILE A 11 -6.73 6.08 14.61
N GLY A 12 -6.50 4.99 15.34
CA GLY A 12 -7.51 3.99 15.69
C GLY A 12 -7.37 3.53 17.14
N VAL A 13 -8.36 2.79 17.63
CA VAL A 13 -8.38 2.20 18.98
C VAL A 13 -8.46 0.67 18.87
N MET A 14 -7.77 -0.03 19.77
CA MET A 14 -7.79 -1.49 19.87
C MET A 14 -7.53 -1.93 21.30
N LYS A 15 -7.91 -3.16 21.64
CA LYS A 15 -7.52 -3.75 22.92
C LYS A 15 -6.06 -4.18 22.88
N HIS A 16 -5.43 -4.25 24.04
CA HIS A 16 -4.01 -4.59 24.11
C HIS A 16 -3.73 -6.04 23.69
N GLU A 17 -4.65 -6.95 24.05
CA GLU A 17 -4.57 -8.37 23.70
C GLU A 17 -4.73 -8.66 22.19
N ASP A 18 -5.32 -7.73 21.43
CA ASP A 18 -5.58 -7.88 20.00
C ASP A 18 -4.39 -7.38 19.14
N ILE A 19 -3.25 -7.05 19.76
CA ILE A 19 -2.06 -6.60 19.03
C ILE A 19 -1.41 -7.78 18.30
N HIS A 20 -1.50 -7.77 16.98
CA HIS A 20 -0.83 -8.71 16.10
C HIS A 20 0.48 -8.14 15.56
N LEU A 21 1.58 -8.89 15.69
CA LEU A 21 2.89 -8.51 15.16
C LEU A 21 3.10 -9.10 13.76
N ALA A 22 3.88 -8.40 12.93
CA ALA A 22 4.23 -8.82 11.58
C ALA A 22 5.32 -9.93 11.56
N GLN A 23 5.09 -11.03 12.28
CA GLN A 23 5.99 -12.18 12.34
C GLN A 23 5.20 -13.50 12.34
N ALA A 24 5.60 -14.43 11.47
CA ALA A 24 5.18 -15.82 11.55
C ALA A 24 6.21 -16.63 12.36
N SER A 25 5.74 -17.51 13.26
CA SER A 25 6.59 -18.40 14.05
C SER A 25 6.32 -19.87 13.73
N GLY A 26 7.38 -20.62 13.43
CA GLY A 26 7.31 -22.06 13.16
C GLY A 26 7.01 -22.42 11.69
N PRO A 27 7.30 -23.67 11.29
CA PRO A 27 7.04 -24.17 9.95
C PRO A 27 5.55 -24.50 9.72
N GLY A 28 5.11 -24.48 8.47
CA GLY A 28 3.77 -24.93 8.06
C GLY A 28 2.68 -23.85 8.04
N ASN A 29 2.98 -22.64 8.51
CA ASN A 29 2.08 -21.49 8.42
C ASN A 29 1.66 -21.22 6.97
N LYS A 30 0.38 -20.89 6.78
CA LYS A 30 -0.17 -20.49 5.48
C LYS A 30 -0.07 -18.98 5.33
N VAL A 31 0.24 -18.54 4.11
CA VAL A 31 0.16 -17.13 3.73
C VAL A 31 -1.09 -16.97 2.88
N ILE A 32 -1.97 -16.08 3.31
CA ILE A 32 -3.24 -15.81 2.64
C ILE A 32 -3.13 -14.40 2.04
N LEU A 33 -3.21 -14.33 0.71
CA LEU A 33 -3.41 -13.06 0.01
C LEU A 33 -4.90 -12.90 -0.26
N TYR A 34 -5.51 -11.87 0.31
CA TYR A 34 -6.93 -11.58 0.13
C TYR A 34 -7.17 -10.07 0.05
N GLY A 35 -8.26 -9.68 -0.63
CA GLY A 35 -8.57 -8.29 -0.95
C GLY A 35 -8.93 -8.11 -2.43
N ALA A 36 -8.52 -6.98 -3.01
CA ALA A 36 -8.72 -6.67 -4.43
C ALA A 36 -8.05 -7.67 -5.37
N ARG A 37 -8.61 -7.84 -6.57
CA ARG A 37 -7.90 -8.56 -7.64
C ARG A 37 -6.66 -7.77 -8.02
N THR A 38 -5.52 -8.44 -8.10
CA THR A 38 -4.26 -7.82 -8.53
C THR A 38 -4.37 -7.34 -9.98
N GLY A 39 -4.08 -6.06 -10.19
CA GLY A 39 -4.02 -5.39 -11.49
C GLY A 39 -2.60 -5.07 -11.92
N GLY A 40 -2.48 -4.23 -12.96
CA GLY A 40 -1.20 -3.72 -13.47
C GLY A 40 -0.82 -2.33 -12.95
N ASP A 41 -1.55 -1.80 -11.98
CA ASP A 41 -1.28 -0.50 -11.37
C ASP A 41 -0.14 -0.56 -10.34
N GLY A 42 0.56 0.56 -10.13
CA GLY A 42 1.65 0.63 -9.16
C GLY A 42 2.94 -0.10 -9.54
N ILE A 43 3.02 -0.71 -10.74
CA ILE A 43 4.24 -1.40 -11.20
C ILE A 43 5.39 -0.39 -11.30
N GLY A 44 6.46 -0.63 -10.55
CA GLY A 44 7.60 0.29 -10.45
C GLY A 44 7.37 1.49 -9.52
N GLY A 45 6.30 1.51 -8.72
CA GLY A 45 6.00 2.59 -7.77
C GLY A 45 7.15 2.91 -6.81
N VAL A 46 7.76 1.89 -6.20
CA VAL A 46 8.85 2.08 -5.24
C VAL A 46 10.12 2.60 -5.90
N SER A 47 10.55 1.98 -7.00
CA SER A 47 11.81 2.32 -7.66
C SER A 47 11.70 3.59 -8.51
N VAL A 48 10.70 3.67 -9.38
CA VAL A 48 10.58 4.72 -10.41
C VAL A 48 9.85 5.96 -9.88
N LEU A 49 8.78 5.81 -9.10
CA LEU A 49 7.99 6.96 -8.63
C LEU A 49 8.50 7.53 -7.30
N ALA A 50 8.82 6.67 -6.33
CA ALA A 50 9.14 7.11 -4.97
C ALA A 50 10.64 7.35 -4.70
N SER A 51 11.55 6.64 -5.39
CA SER A 51 12.99 6.67 -5.05
C SER A 51 13.87 7.42 -6.05
N GLU A 52 13.38 7.67 -7.27
CA GLU A 52 14.12 8.44 -8.27
C GLU A 52 13.96 9.95 -8.05
N THR A 53 15.01 10.71 -8.39
CA THR A 53 14.95 12.18 -8.44
C THR A 53 13.96 12.63 -9.52
N PHE A 54 13.13 13.61 -9.20
CA PHE A 54 12.22 14.22 -10.18
C PHE A 54 12.99 15.12 -11.14
N GLU A 55 12.99 14.76 -12.43
CA GLU A 55 13.56 15.57 -13.51
C GLU A 55 12.45 16.10 -14.42
N SER A 56 12.64 17.30 -14.97
CA SER A 56 11.66 17.95 -15.84
C SER A 56 11.50 17.30 -17.23
N THR A 57 12.37 16.36 -17.59
CA THR A 57 12.49 15.79 -18.96
C THR A 57 12.31 14.26 -19.03
N GLY A 58 11.74 13.62 -17.99
CA GLY A 58 11.52 12.17 -17.96
C GLY A 58 10.19 11.68 -18.56
N PRO A 59 10.08 10.39 -18.93
CA PRO A 59 8.82 9.80 -19.36
C PRO A 59 7.77 9.84 -18.24
N ALA A 60 6.49 9.95 -18.62
CA ALA A 60 5.39 10.01 -17.65
C ALA A 60 5.28 8.71 -16.84
N LYS A 61 5.42 8.81 -15.51
CA LYS A 61 5.43 7.67 -14.57
C LYS A 61 4.02 7.18 -14.18
N ARG A 62 3.02 7.38 -15.06
CA ARG A 62 1.59 7.08 -14.78
C ARG A 62 1.32 5.62 -14.37
N PRO A 63 1.94 4.58 -14.99
CA PRO A 63 1.71 3.19 -14.59
C PRO A 63 2.16 2.88 -13.15
N ALA A 64 3.09 3.67 -12.61
CA ALA A 64 3.63 3.50 -11.26
C ALA A 64 2.71 4.08 -10.17
N VAL A 65 1.64 4.76 -10.56
CA VAL A 65 0.61 5.30 -9.65
C VAL A 65 -0.42 4.21 -9.37
N GLN A 66 -0.71 3.95 -8.10
CA GLN A 66 -1.76 3.02 -7.68
C GLN A 66 -3.15 3.61 -7.87
N VAL A 67 -4.14 2.74 -8.11
CA VAL A 67 -5.55 3.12 -8.15
C VAL A 67 -6.26 2.47 -6.96
N GLY A 68 -6.66 3.28 -5.98
CA GLY A 68 -7.34 2.79 -4.77
C GLY A 68 -8.85 2.59 -4.97
N ASP A 69 -9.41 1.57 -4.30
CA ASP A 69 -10.84 1.35 -4.14
C ASP A 69 -11.23 1.42 -2.65
N PRO A 70 -11.79 2.55 -2.18
CA PRO A 70 -12.13 2.71 -0.76
C PRO A 70 -13.30 1.83 -0.30
N PHE A 71 -14.16 1.36 -1.22
CA PHE A 71 -15.26 0.47 -0.86
C PHE A 71 -14.74 -0.92 -0.55
N GLN A 72 -13.79 -1.39 -1.36
CA GLN A 72 -13.11 -2.64 -1.08
C GLN A 72 -12.25 -2.56 0.19
N GLU A 73 -11.59 -1.42 0.44
CA GLU A 73 -10.84 -1.19 1.69
C GLU A 73 -11.75 -1.25 2.92
N LYS A 74 -12.95 -0.66 2.85
CA LYS A 74 -13.94 -0.77 3.94
C LYS A 74 -14.33 -2.22 4.23
N LEU A 75 -14.59 -3.01 3.19
CA LEU A 75 -14.90 -4.43 3.37
C LEU A 75 -13.71 -5.19 4.00
N LEU A 76 -12.47 -4.84 3.63
CA LEU A 76 -11.27 -5.46 4.19
C LEU A 76 -11.17 -5.24 5.70
N ILE A 77 -11.43 -4.01 6.16
CA ILE A 77 -11.41 -3.66 7.58
C ILE A 77 -12.45 -4.47 8.38
N GLU A 78 -13.67 -4.66 7.86
CA GLU A 78 -14.73 -5.42 8.56
C GLU A 78 -14.50 -6.94 8.53
N CYS A 79 -13.68 -7.45 7.60
CA CYS A 79 -13.40 -8.88 7.47
C CYS A 79 -12.27 -9.37 8.40
N THR A 80 -11.60 -8.46 9.12
CA THR A 80 -10.42 -8.76 9.96
C THR A 80 -10.77 -8.63 11.43
#